data_AF-A0A6J4LF92-F1
#
_entry.id   AF-A0A6J4LF92-F1
#
_cell.length_a   1.000
_cell.length_b   1.000
_cell.length_c   1.000
_cell.angle_alpha   90.00
_cell.angle_beta   90.00
_cell.angle_gamma   90.00
#
_symmetry.space_group_name_H-M   'P 1'
#
loop_
_entity.id
_entity.type
_entity.pdbx_description
1 polymer ?
#
loop_
_entity_poly.entity_id
_entity_poly.type
_entity_poly.pdbx_seq_one_letter_code
_entity_poly.pdbx_strand_id
1 'polypeptide(L)'
;MAKAVPIYKLTQIKGSLRDSSLVLMVRLQEMMDYANAIGSPENVEELHNMRIAAKRLRYTLELFAPTLEPKGASNLLDRVTEVQERIGAIHDCDVLFPLVQDTLEMETEREKRGAKKRGAAAAGPPPFLAAEALAALMARKRDERNRLYIEFITFWNALPPESLAVDLSQLVTSAQKNDAL
;
A
#
# COMPACT_ATOMS: atom_id res chain seq x y z
N MET A 1 -5.93 4.27 10.43
CA MET A 1 -5.81 4.98 9.12
C MET A 1 -5.00 6.26 9.25
N ALA A 2 -3.90 6.36 8.49
CA ALA A 2 -3.01 7.52 8.42
C ALA A 2 -3.78 8.82 8.14
N LYS A 3 -3.63 9.82 9.01
CA LYS A 3 -4.16 11.16 8.76
C LYS A 3 -3.17 11.95 7.90
N ALA A 4 -3.67 12.78 7.00
CA ALA A 4 -2.81 13.67 6.24
C ALA A 4 -2.25 14.76 7.16
N VAL A 5 -0.94 14.92 7.18
CA VAL A 5 -0.23 16.06 7.74
C VAL A 5 -0.76 17.32 7.05
N PRO A 6 -1.30 18.27 7.83
CA PRO A 6 -1.74 19.54 7.28
C PRO A 6 -0.55 20.33 6.77
N ILE A 7 -0.69 20.95 5.59
CA ILE A 7 0.34 21.81 5.01
C ILE A 7 -0.08 23.25 5.26
N TYR A 8 0.72 23.95 6.06
CA TYR A 8 0.52 25.36 6.39
C TYR A 8 1.47 26.25 5.58
N LYS A 9 1.17 27.55 5.47
CA LYS A 9 2.01 28.57 4.81
C LYS A 9 2.14 28.42 3.27
N LEU A 10 1.09 27.97 2.60
CA LEU A 10 1.00 28.12 1.15
C LEU A 10 0.79 29.61 0.83
N THR A 11 1.54 30.13 -0.13
CA THR A 11 1.53 31.56 -0.50
C THR A 11 0.23 32.04 -1.15
N GLN A 12 -0.78 31.17 -1.30
CA GLN A 12 -2.06 31.40 -2.01
C GLN A 12 -1.88 31.75 -3.50
N ILE A 13 -0.65 31.79 -4.01
CA ILE A 13 -0.35 31.97 -5.41
C ILE A 13 -0.51 30.63 -6.11
N LYS A 14 -1.59 30.51 -6.87
CA LYS A 14 -1.90 29.31 -7.66
C LYS A 14 -0.73 29.00 -8.60
N GLY A 15 -0.13 27.82 -8.46
CA GLY A 15 0.96 27.37 -9.34
C GLY A 15 2.37 27.84 -8.95
N SER A 16 2.59 28.41 -7.75
CA SER A 16 3.95 28.70 -7.29
C SER A 16 4.75 27.39 -7.13
N LEU A 17 5.84 27.25 -7.89
CA LEU A 17 6.75 26.11 -7.78
C LEU A 17 7.23 25.86 -6.35
N ARG A 18 7.40 26.93 -5.55
CA ARG A 18 7.77 26.84 -4.14
C ARG A 18 6.71 26.11 -3.31
N ASP A 19 5.43 26.42 -3.53
CA ASP A 19 4.33 25.76 -2.84
C ASP A 19 4.19 24.30 -3.29
N SER A 20 4.29 24.03 -4.60
CA SER A 20 4.31 22.66 -5.15
C SER A 20 5.41 21.80 -4.52
N SER A 21 6.60 22.38 -4.40
CA SER A 21 7.78 21.73 -3.80
C SER A 21 7.56 21.39 -2.33
N LEU A 22 7.01 22.33 -1.56
CA LEU A 22 6.70 22.12 -0.15
C LEU A 22 5.70 20.97 0.01
N VAL A 23 4.64 20.97 -0.81
CA VAL A 23 3.61 19.93 -0.76
C VAL A 23 4.22 18.56 -1.09
N LEU A 24 4.98 18.45 -2.17
CA LEU A 24 5.62 17.19 -2.57
C LEU A 24 6.58 16.66 -1.50
N MET A 25 7.42 17.53 -0.92
CA MET A 25 8.34 17.14 0.15
C MET A 25 7.62 16.63 1.40
N VAL A 26 6.53 17.28 1.80
CA VAL A 26 5.72 16.82 2.93
C VAL A 26 5.10 15.45 2.63
N ARG A 27 4.54 15.26 1.44
CA ARG A 27 3.93 13.96 1.05
C ARG A 27 4.96 12.85 0.91
N LEU A 28 6.17 13.17 0.48
CA LEU A 28 7.28 12.22 0.50
C LEU A 28 7.63 11.85 1.93
N GLN A 29 7.83 12.84 2.81
CA GLN A 29 8.17 12.59 4.21
C GLN A 29 7.14 11.70 4.91
N GLU A 30 5.83 11.96 4.70
CA GLU A 30 4.77 11.10 5.24
C GLU A 30 4.92 9.62 4.86
N MET A 31 5.35 9.35 3.63
CA MET A 31 5.60 7.98 3.18
C MET A 31 6.85 7.42 3.85
N MET A 32 7.91 8.23 3.96
CA MET A 32 9.18 7.84 4.57
C MET A 32 9.09 7.61 6.08
N ASP A 33 8.14 8.24 6.77
CA ASP A 33 7.90 8.03 8.21
C ASP A 33 7.54 6.56 8.53
N TYR A 34 7.03 5.82 7.55
CA TYR A 34 6.73 4.38 7.68
C TYR A 34 7.90 3.46 7.27
N ALA A 35 8.99 3.99 6.71
CA ALA A 35 10.09 3.19 6.15
C ALA A 35 10.73 2.22 7.16
N ASN A 36 10.82 2.61 8.43
CA ASN A 36 11.33 1.74 9.48
C ASN A 36 10.31 0.67 9.90
N ALA A 37 9.03 1.03 9.95
CA ALA A 37 7.97 0.15 10.43
C ALA A 37 7.69 -1.00 9.45
N ILE A 38 7.88 -0.79 8.15
CA ILE A 38 7.64 -1.83 7.14
C ILE A 38 8.65 -2.99 7.18
N GLY A 39 9.71 -2.92 7.98
CA GLY A 39 10.69 -4.00 8.11
C GLY A 39 10.16 -5.29 8.74
N SER A 40 8.97 -5.25 9.35
CA SER A 40 8.28 -6.42 9.90
C SER A 40 7.01 -6.73 9.11
N PRO A 41 6.79 -7.99 8.69
CA PRO A 41 5.58 -8.39 8.00
C PRO A 41 4.32 -8.30 8.88
N GLU A 42 4.45 -8.32 10.21
CA GLU A 42 3.34 -8.24 11.16
C GLU A 42 2.72 -6.84 11.26
N ASN A 43 3.43 -5.81 10.80
CA ASN A 43 3.01 -4.40 10.84
C ASN A 43 2.02 -4.07 9.70
N VAL A 44 0.89 -4.79 9.68
CA VAL A 44 -0.16 -4.70 8.65
C VAL A 44 -0.76 -3.30 8.56
N GLU A 45 -0.99 -2.64 9.69
CA GLU A 45 -1.55 -1.28 9.70
C GLU A 45 -0.54 -0.27 9.14
N GLU A 46 0.74 -0.40 9.46
CA GLU A 46 1.80 0.48 8.99
C GLU A 46 2.07 0.30 7.49
N LEU A 47 2.05 -0.94 6.98
CA LEU A 47 2.07 -1.21 5.55
C LEU A 47 0.88 -0.55 4.84
N HIS A 48 -0.33 -0.72 5.38
CA HIS A 48 -1.52 -0.06 4.83
C HIS A 48 -1.42 1.48 4.87
N ASN A 49 -0.90 2.03 5.95
CA ASN A 49 -0.71 3.47 6.11
C ASN A 49 0.36 4.02 5.15
N MET A 50 1.46 3.30 4.93
CA MET A 50 2.46 3.64 3.92
C MET A 50 1.85 3.62 2.52
N ARG A 51 1.01 2.64 2.19
CA ARG A 51 0.27 2.61 0.91
C ARG A 51 -0.58 3.85 0.71
N ILE A 52 -1.29 4.29 1.76
CA ILE A 52 -2.09 5.52 1.71
C ILE A 52 -1.20 6.74 1.46
N ALA A 53 -0.05 6.84 2.14
CA ALA A 53 0.91 7.92 1.95
C ALA A 53 1.50 7.93 0.53
N ALA A 54 1.92 6.77 0.01
CA ALA A 54 2.40 6.61 -1.36
C ALA A 54 1.35 7.05 -2.40
N LYS A 55 0.08 6.66 -2.20
CA LYS A 55 -1.04 7.09 -3.06
C LYS A 55 -1.23 8.60 -3.05
N ARG A 56 -1.13 9.24 -1.87
CA ARG A 56 -1.21 10.71 -1.76
C ARG A 56 -0.05 11.39 -2.47
N LEU A 57 1.17 10.88 -2.30
CA LEU A 57 2.34 11.38 -3.01
C LEU A 57 2.17 11.25 -4.52
N ARG A 58 1.73 10.08 -5.01
CA ARG A 58 1.46 9.85 -6.44
C ARG A 58 0.49 10.87 -7.02
N TYR A 59 -0.66 11.07 -6.39
CA TYR A 59 -1.65 12.06 -6.86
C TYR A 59 -1.13 13.50 -6.83
N THR A 60 -0.30 13.81 -5.83
CA THR A 60 0.34 15.11 -5.73
C THR A 60 1.38 15.30 -6.85
N LEU A 61 2.15 14.25 -7.17
CA LEU A 61 3.08 14.24 -8.30
C LEU A 61 2.35 14.38 -9.63
N GLU A 62 1.28 13.62 -9.87
CA GLU A 62 0.46 13.74 -11.09
C GLU A 62 -0.09 15.16 -11.27
N LEU A 63 -0.53 15.80 -10.18
CA LEU A 63 -1.04 17.16 -10.19
C LEU A 63 0.02 18.19 -10.57
N PHE A 64 1.25 18.06 -10.04
CA PHE A 64 2.32 19.03 -10.25
C PHE A 64 3.30 18.66 -11.38
N ALA A 65 3.19 17.47 -11.96
CA ALA A 65 4.05 17.00 -13.05
C ALA A 65 4.17 18.02 -14.20
N PRO A 66 3.10 18.73 -14.63
CA PRO A 66 3.22 19.75 -15.68
C PRO A 66 4.12 20.95 -15.34
N THR A 67 4.43 21.16 -14.06
CA THR A 67 5.27 22.25 -13.56
C THR A 67 6.72 21.83 -13.30
N LEU A 68 7.03 20.55 -13.51
CA LEU A 68 8.33 19.95 -13.20
C LEU A 68 9.03 19.52 -14.50
N GLU A 69 10.32 19.19 -14.41
CA GLU A 69 11.03 18.62 -15.56
C GLU A 69 10.38 17.28 -15.95
N PRO A 70 9.91 17.11 -17.20
CA PRO A 70 9.04 16.00 -17.58
C PRO A 70 9.64 14.62 -17.32
N LYS A 71 10.93 14.42 -17.63
CA LYS A 71 11.60 13.13 -17.50
C LYS A 71 11.78 12.74 -16.04
N GLY A 72 12.24 13.66 -15.21
CA GLY A 72 12.41 13.46 -13.78
C GLY A 72 11.07 13.24 -13.07
N ALA A 73 10.03 13.99 -13.45
CA ALA A 73 8.68 13.80 -12.91
C ALA A 73 8.12 12.42 -13.26
N SER A 74 8.28 11.97 -14.51
CA SER A 74 7.88 10.62 -14.94
C SER A 74 8.62 9.54 -14.16
N ASN A 75 9.95 9.62 -14.06
CA ASN A 75 10.76 8.63 -13.34
C ASN A 75 10.37 8.53 -11.86
N LEU A 76 10.14 9.67 -11.19
CA LEU A 76 9.73 9.68 -9.79
C LEU A 76 8.31 9.11 -9.62
N LEU A 77 7.40 9.46 -10.55
CA LEU A 77 6.05 8.93 -10.56
C LEU A 77 6.03 7.41 -10.73
N ASP A 78 6.84 6.87 -11.63
CA ASP A 78 6.95 5.42 -11.87
C ASP A 78 7.41 4.69 -10.59
N ARG A 79 8.45 5.21 -9.92
CA ARG A 79 8.96 4.63 -8.66
C ARG A 79 7.92 4.64 -7.55
N VAL A 80 7.21 5.77 -7.36
CA VAL A 80 6.17 5.88 -6.33
C VAL A 80 4.97 4.99 -6.66
N THR A 81 4.65 4.84 -7.95
CA THR A 81 3.61 3.92 -8.42
C THR A 81 3.97 2.47 -8.10
N GLU A 82 5.20 2.06 -8.38
CA GLU A 82 5.67 0.71 -8.08
C GLU A 82 5.63 0.40 -6.57
N VAL A 83 6.04 1.35 -5.71
CA VAL A 83 5.87 1.24 -4.25
C VAL A 83 4.41 1.03 -3.88
N GLN A 84 3.51 1.88 -4.40
CA GLN A 84 2.08 1.82 -4.11
C GLN A 84 1.43 0.50 -4.55
N GLU A 85 1.80 -0.02 -5.73
CA GLU A 85 1.27 -1.25 -6.30
C GLU A 85 1.71 -2.49 -5.52
N ARG A 86 3.02 -2.58 -5.19
CA ARG A 86 3.56 -3.71 -4.42
C ARG A 86 2.92 -3.82 -3.04
N ILE A 87 2.82 -2.69 -2.32
CA ILE A 87 2.13 -2.68 -1.01
C ILE A 87 0.63 -2.92 -1.19
N GLY A 88 0.05 -2.49 -2.32
CA GLY A 88 -1.34 -2.77 -2.69
C GLY A 88 -1.65 -4.26 -2.74
N ALA A 89 -0.81 -5.05 -3.41
CA ALA A 89 -1.00 -6.49 -3.52
C ALA A 89 -0.92 -7.20 -2.16
N ILE A 90 -0.05 -6.75 -1.26
CA ILE A 90 0.03 -7.25 0.13
C ILE A 90 -1.27 -6.92 0.86
N HIS A 91 -1.72 -5.66 0.79
CA HIS A 91 -2.93 -5.21 1.46
C HIS A 91 -4.19 -5.95 0.97
N ASP A 92 -4.28 -6.28 -0.32
CA ASP A 92 -5.39 -7.07 -0.86
C ASP A 92 -5.47 -8.46 -0.21
N CYS A 93 -4.32 -9.07 0.12
CA CYS A 93 -4.27 -10.31 0.88
C CYS A 93 -4.69 -10.09 2.34
N ASP A 94 -4.19 -9.02 2.97
CA ASP A 94 -4.50 -8.70 4.38
C ASP A 94 -5.99 -8.39 4.59
N VAL A 95 -6.68 -7.84 3.58
CA VAL A 95 -8.14 -7.61 3.60
C VAL A 95 -8.92 -8.90 3.33
N LEU A 96 -8.43 -9.75 2.42
CA LEU A 96 -9.13 -10.98 2.06
C LEU A 96 -9.06 -12.06 3.17
N PHE A 97 -7.94 -12.13 3.88
CA PHE A 97 -7.72 -13.13 4.93
C PHE A 97 -8.84 -13.20 5.97
N PRO A 98 -9.24 -12.11 6.65
CA PRO A 98 -10.33 -12.15 7.63
C PRO A 98 -11.67 -12.54 7.01
N LEU A 99 -11.96 -12.12 5.76
CA LEU A 99 -13.21 -12.48 5.09
C LEU A 99 -13.32 -14.00 4.84
N VAL A 100 -12.21 -14.62 4.42
CA VAL A 100 -12.15 -16.08 4.22
C VAL A 100 -12.23 -16.81 5.56
N GLN A 101 -11.59 -16.28 6.60
CA GLN A 101 -11.65 -16.83 7.96
C GLN A 101 -13.07 -16.82 8.52
N ASP A 102 -13.74 -15.68 8.49
CA ASP A 102 -15.11 -15.53 8.97
C ASP A 102 -16.05 -16.49 8.23
N THR A 103 -15.88 -16.63 6.91
CA THR A 103 -16.69 -17.53 6.08
C THR A 103 -16.44 -19.00 6.46
N LEU A 104 -15.18 -19.38 6.68
CA LEU A 104 -14.80 -20.73 7.10
C LEU A 104 -15.40 -21.09 8.47
N GLU A 105 -15.35 -20.16 9.42
CA GLU A 105 -15.94 -20.33 10.75
C GLU A 105 -17.47 -20.49 10.66
N MET A 106 -18.14 -19.65 9.85
CA MET A 106 -19.58 -19.74 9.61
C MET A 106 -20.01 -21.09 9.01
N GLU A 107 -19.33 -21.56 7.96
CA GLU A 107 -19.65 -22.84 7.32
C GLU A 107 -19.36 -24.02 8.26
N THR A 108 -18.26 -23.98 9.00
CA THR A 108 -17.92 -24.99 10.02
C THR A 108 -19.02 -25.10 11.09
N GLU A 109 -19.52 -23.97 11.60
CA GLU A 109 -20.60 -23.97 12.58
C GLU A 109 -21.95 -24.42 12.00
N ARG A 110 -22.25 -24.05 10.75
CA ARG A 110 -23.42 -24.53 10.02
C ARG A 110 -23.41 -26.04 9.87
N GLU A 111 -22.25 -26.62 9.52
CA GLU A 111 -22.07 -28.06 9.39
C GLU A 111 -22.28 -28.78 10.73
N LYS A 112 -21.64 -28.30 11.81
CA LYS A 112 -21.83 -28.86 13.17
C LYS A 112 -23.30 -28.87 13.58
N ARG A 113 -24.03 -27.78 13.33
CA ARG A 113 -25.48 -27.68 13.61
C ARG A 113 -26.29 -28.66 12.78
N GLY A 114 -25.97 -28.81 11.49
CA GLY A 114 -26.60 -29.78 10.59
C GLY A 114 -26.37 -31.22 11.02
N ALA A 115 -25.13 -31.58 11.38
CA ALA A 115 -24.77 -32.90 11.87
C ALA A 115 -25.52 -33.25 13.17
N LYS A 116 -25.63 -32.31 14.11
CA LYS A 116 -26.40 -32.47 15.34
C LYS A 116 -27.89 -32.75 15.08
N LYS A 117 -28.48 -32.14 14.04
CA LYS A 117 -29.89 -32.37 13.64
C LYS A 117 -30.12 -33.71 12.93
N ARG A 118 -29.16 -34.18 12.13
CA ARG A 118 -29.27 -35.43 11.36
C ARG A 118 -29.05 -36.69 12.21
N GLY A 119 -28.47 -36.55 13.41
CA GLY A 119 -28.08 -37.69 14.25
C GLY A 119 -26.82 -38.38 13.72
N ALA A 120 -26.05 -39.02 14.61
CA ALA A 120 -24.72 -39.58 14.30
C ALA A 120 -24.70 -40.57 13.13
N ALA A 121 -25.82 -41.20 12.79
CA ALA A 121 -25.94 -42.22 11.75
C ALA A 121 -26.22 -41.67 10.32
N ALA A 122 -26.59 -40.39 10.16
CA ALA A 122 -26.83 -39.75 8.86
C ALA A 122 -25.81 -38.66 8.55
N ALA A 123 -24.66 -38.69 9.22
CA ALA A 123 -23.46 -37.97 8.83
C ALA A 123 -22.83 -38.67 7.61
N GLY A 124 -23.51 -38.63 6.46
CA GLY A 124 -22.79 -38.65 5.19
C GLY A 124 -21.74 -37.52 5.24
N PRO A 125 -20.61 -37.66 4.52
CA PRO A 125 -19.55 -36.66 4.58
C PRO A 125 -20.21 -35.29 4.42
N PRO A 126 -19.89 -34.30 5.29
CA PRO A 126 -20.29 -32.93 5.02
C PRO A 126 -19.82 -32.60 3.59
N PRO A 127 -20.36 -31.58 2.92
CA PRO A 127 -19.73 -31.06 1.71
C PRO A 127 -18.35 -30.50 2.09
N PHE A 128 -17.38 -31.40 2.34
CA PHE A 128 -16.01 -31.20 2.79
C PHE A 128 -15.31 -30.19 1.87
N LEU A 129 -15.75 -30.16 0.62
CA LEU A 129 -15.34 -29.24 -0.43
C LEU A 129 -15.41 -27.76 -0.04
N ALA A 130 -16.36 -27.29 0.77
CA ALA A 130 -16.45 -25.86 1.08
C ALA A 130 -15.42 -25.43 2.14
N ALA A 131 -15.41 -26.08 3.31
CA ALA A 131 -14.46 -25.77 4.37
C ALA A 131 -13.01 -26.11 3.98
N GLU A 132 -12.80 -27.23 3.29
CA GLU A 132 -11.48 -27.62 2.78
C GLU A 132 -10.99 -26.67 1.69
N ALA A 133 -11.85 -26.26 0.75
CA ALA A 133 -11.47 -25.27 -0.25
C ALA A 133 -11.18 -23.88 0.36
N LEU A 134 -11.95 -23.46 1.36
CA LEU A 134 -11.70 -22.21 2.08
C LEU A 134 -10.39 -22.27 2.86
N ALA A 135 -10.09 -23.38 3.52
CA ALA A 135 -8.80 -23.59 4.19
C ALA A 135 -7.63 -23.60 3.21
N ALA A 136 -7.77 -24.29 2.07
CA ALA A 136 -6.76 -24.29 1.01
C ALA A 136 -6.58 -22.90 0.38
N LEU A 137 -7.65 -22.14 0.19
CA LEU A 137 -7.60 -20.76 -0.27
C LEU A 137 -6.87 -19.86 0.74
N MET A 138 -7.17 -20.02 2.03
CA MET A 138 -6.51 -19.27 3.10
C MET A 138 -5.01 -19.55 3.14
N ALA A 139 -4.60 -20.82 3.06
CA ALA A 139 -3.19 -21.21 3.01
C ALA A 139 -2.48 -20.57 1.80
N ARG A 140 -3.07 -20.69 0.60
CA ARG A 140 -2.53 -20.07 -0.61
C ARG A 140 -2.40 -18.55 -0.51
N LYS A 141 -3.38 -17.88 0.11
CA LYS A 141 -3.35 -16.42 0.29
C LYS A 141 -2.29 -15.99 1.30
N ARG A 142 -2.05 -16.79 2.33
CA ARG A 142 -0.95 -16.56 3.26
C ARG A 142 0.42 -16.70 2.58
N ASP A 143 0.60 -17.74 1.78
CA ASP A 143 1.84 -17.95 1.02
C ASP A 143 2.08 -16.82 0.02
N GLU A 144 1.03 -16.43 -0.70
CA GLU A 144 1.08 -15.32 -1.65
C GLU A 144 1.45 -14.00 -0.97
N ARG A 145 0.81 -13.69 0.17
CA ARG A 145 1.10 -12.50 0.97
C ARG A 145 2.57 -12.47 1.39
N ASN A 146 3.11 -13.60 1.86
CA ASN A 146 4.51 -13.71 2.27
C ASN A 146 5.47 -13.48 1.09
N ARG A 147 5.18 -14.07 -0.06
CA ARG A 147 5.95 -13.87 -1.30
C ARG A 147 5.97 -12.40 -1.71
N LEU A 148 4.79 -11.77 -1.77
CA LEU A 148 4.64 -10.35 -2.11
C LEU A 148 5.38 -9.44 -1.13
N TYR A 149 5.35 -9.75 0.17
CA TYR A 149 6.10 -9.01 1.18
C TYR A 149 7.61 -9.12 0.97
N ILE A 150 8.13 -10.33 0.71
CA ILE A 150 9.58 -10.53 0.43
C ILE A 150 10.00 -9.77 -0.83
N GLU A 151 9.20 -9.83 -1.89
CA GLU A 151 9.44 -9.09 -3.13
C GLU A 151 9.43 -7.58 -2.90
N PHE A 152 8.47 -7.08 -2.12
CA PHE A 152 8.38 -5.68 -1.75
C PHE A 152 9.60 -5.22 -0.95
N ILE A 153 10.01 -5.94 0.10
CA ILE A 153 11.17 -5.55 0.91
C ILE A 153 12.47 -5.64 0.12
N THR A 154 12.61 -6.64 -0.76
CA THR A 154 13.75 -6.73 -1.67
C THR A 154 13.81 -5.51 -2.58
N PHE A 155 12.68 -5.14 -3.20
CA PHE A 155 12.57 -3.92 -4.01
C PHE A 155 12.86 -2.66 -3.19
N TRP A 156 12.26 -2.53 -2.01
CA TRP A 156 12.40 -1.37 -1.13
C TRP A 156 13.85 -1.19 -0.67
N ASN A 157 14.56 -2.26 -0.35
CA ASN A 157 15.97 -2.19 0.05
C ASN A 157 16.90 -1.91 -1.15
N ALA A 158 16.50 -2.31 -2.37
CA ALA A 158 17.21 -1.98 -3.60
C ALA A 158 16.98 -0.53 -4.05
N LEU A 159 15.90 0.10 -3.59
CA LEU A 159 15.59 1.52 -3.79
C LEU A 159 16.12 2.31 -2.59
N PRO A 160 17.25 3.02 -2.68
CA PRO A 160 17.77 3.75 -1.53
C PRO A 160 16.68 4.72 -1.02
N PRO A 161 16.24 4.65 0.24
CA PRO A 161 15.21 5.54 0.80
C PRO A 161 15.53 7.03 0.55
N GLU A 162 16.82 7.37 0.59
CA GLU A 162 17.34 8.71 0.34
C GLU A 162 17.25 9.14 -1.14
N SER A 163 17.21 8.18 -2.08
CA SER A 163 17.18 8.48 -3.51
C SER A 163 15.92 9.22 -3.94
N LEU A 164 14.74 8.86 -3.39
CA LEU A 164 13.49 9.55 -3.70
C LEU A 164 13.50 11.01 -3.23
N ALA A 165 14.10 11.27 -2.05
CA ALA A 165 14.23 12.62 -1.51
C ALA A 165 15.23 13.46 -2.31
N VAL A 166 16.34 12.85 -2.71
CA VAL A 166 17.34 13.50 -3.57
C VAL A 166 16.75 13.81 -4.95
N ASP A 167 16.08 12.84 -5.58
CA ASP A 167 15.43 12.98 -6.89
C ASP A 167 14.42 14.14 -6.86
N LEU A 168 13.55 14.18 -5.86
CA LEU A 168 12.56 15.25 -5.69
C LEU A 168 13.22 16.61 -5.43
N SER A 169 14.24 16.67 -4.57
CA SER A 169 14.97 17.91 -4.29
C SER A 169 15.66 18.47 -5.55
N GLN A 170 16.26 17.60 -6.38
CA GLN A 170 16.89 17.99 -7.64
C GLN A 170 15.87 18.50 -8.65
N LEU A 171 14.73 17.81 -8.77
CA LEU A 171 13.63 18.18 -9.64
C LEU A 171 13.08 19.58 -9.29
N VAL A 172 12.83 19.80 -7.99
CA VAL A 172 12.37 21.09 -7.43
C VAL A 172 13.36 22.21 -7.71
N THR A 173 14.64 21.97 -7.42
CA THR A 173 15.69 22.99 -7.60
C THR A 173 15.83 23.37 -9.08
N SER A 174 15.68 22.39 -9.98
CA SER A 174 15.78 22.62 -11.43
C SER A 174 14.59 23.43 -11.95
N ALA A 175 13.37 23.15 -11.47
CA ALA A 175 12.19 23.92 -11.83
C ALA A 175 12.30 25.38 -11.36
N GLN A 176 12.76 25.62 -10.13
CA GLN A 176 12.93 26.98 -9.58
C GLN A 176 13.96 27.82 -10.36
N LYS A 177 15.00 27.20 -10.93
CA LYS A 177 15.98 27.91 -11.77
C LYS A 177 15.40 28.33 -13.13
N ASN A 178 14.50 27.54 -13.69
CA ASN A 178 13.89 27.83 -14.99
C ASN A 178 12.83 28.94 -14.92
N ASP A 179 12.19 29.13 -13.76
CA ASP A 179 11.16 30.18 -13.52
C ASP A 179 11.77 31.57 -13.25
N ALA A 180 13.08 31.65 -12.99
CA ALA A 180 13.80 32.88 -12.66
C ALA A 180 14.44 33.57 -13.90
N LEU A 181 14.20 33.05 -15.10
CA LEU A 181 14.67 33.55 -16.40
C LEU A 181 13.51 34.09 -17.23
#